data_AF-A0A7G9Z117-F1
#
_entry.id   AF-A0A7G9Z117-F1
#
_cell.length_a   1.000
_cell.length_b   1.000
_cell.length_c   1.000
_cell.angle_alpha   90.00
_cell.angle_beta   90.00
_cell.angle_gamma   90.00
#
_symmetry.space_group_name_H-M   'P 1'
#
loop_
_entity.id
_entity.type
_entity.pdbx_description
1 polymer ?
#
loop_
_entity_poly.entity_id
_entity_poly.type
_entity_poly.pdbx_seq_one_letter_code
_entity_poly.pdbx_strand_id
1 'polypeptide(L)'
;MAELVVKIPEELEKEIEEMPEEDWSEFALKAIELRAFELKLEKSRKLRHALFKALISGSKLTEEDALELGRKANEEMFAQLKEKGLV
;
A
#
# COMPACT_ATOMS: atom_id res chain seq x y z
N MET A 1 -23.08 4.39 18.92
CA MET A 1 -22.26 3.29 18.40
C MET A 1 -22.90 2.85 17.08
N ALA A 2 -22.10 2.58 16.05
CA ALA A 2 -22.60 2.08 14.77
C ALA A 2 -21.98 0.70 14.55
N GLU A 3 -22.77 -0.25 14.03
CA GLU A 3 -22.36 -1.63 13.81
C GLU A 3 -22.28 -1.90 12.31
N LEU A 4 -21.23 -2.60 11.90
CA LEU A 4 -21.07 -3.11 10.54
C LEU A 4 -21.24 -4.62 10.57
N VAL A 5 -22.28 -5.13 9.91
CA VAL A 5 -22.51 -6.56 9.76
C VAL A 5 -21.93 -7.01 8.43
N VAL A 6 -20.98 -7.94 8.48
CA VAL A 6 -20.32 -8.51 7.30
C VAL A 6 -20.68 -9.98 7.22
N LYS A 7 -21.07 -10.44 6.03
CA LYS A 7 -21.27 -11.86 5.77
C LYS A 7 -19.93 -12.48 5.42
N ILE A 8 -19.45 -13.39 6.26
CA ILE A 8 -18.21 -14.14 6.01
C ILE A 8 -18.52 -15.33 5.08
N PRO A 9 -17.75 -15.54 4.00
CA PRO A 9 -17.85 -16.73 3.17
C PRO A 9 -17.48 -18.01 3.93
N GLU A 10 -18.10 -19.14 3.59
CA GLU A 10 -17.89 -20.43 4.30
C GLU A 10 -16.43 -20.87 4.32
N GLU A 11 -15.67 -20.58 3.26
CA GLU A 11 -14.25 -20.93 3.20
C GLU A 11 -13.44 -20.18 4.25
N LEU A 12 -13.73 -18.88 4.44
CA LEU A 12 -13.03 -18.03 5.39
C LEU A 12 -13.51 -18.28 6.83
N GLU A 13 -14.78 -18.66 7.02
CA GLU A 13 -15.32 -19.04 8.33
C GLU A 13 -14.54 -20.22 8.92
N LYS A 14 -14.20 -21.23 8.10
CA LYS A 14 -13.38 -22.37 8.53
C LYS A 14 -11.99 -21.94 8.98
N GLU A 15 -11.33 -21.08 8.21
CA GLU A 15 -10.00 -20.56 8.56
C GLU A 15 -10.03 -19.79 9.90
N ILE A 16 -11.09 -19.01 10.14
CA ILE A 16 -11.31 -18.28 11.40
C ILE A 16 -11.48 -19.24 12.57
N GLU A 17 -12.31 -20.28 12.40
CA GLU A 17 -12.57 -21.29 13.42
C GLU A 17 -11.32 -22.12 13.77
N GLU A 18 -10.38 -22.27 12.84
CA GLU A 18 -9.09 -22.94 13.05
C GLU A 18 -8.12 -22.14 13.93
N MET A 19 -8.38 -20.84 14.16
CA MET A 19 -7.56 -19.93 14.98
C MET A 19 -8.40 -19.28 16.09
N PRO A 20 -8.93 -20.08 17.05
CA PRO A 20 -9.83 -19.59 18.10
C PRO A 20 -9.15 -18.69 19.14
N GLU A 21 -7.81 -18.69 19.20
CA GLU A 21 -7.03 -17.82 20.08
C GLU A 21 -6.97 -16.35 19.62
N GLU A 22 -7.32 -16.08 18.36
CA GLU A 22 -7.25 -14.74 17.78
C GLU A 22 -8.51 -13.92 18.09
N ASP A 23 -8.33 -12.64 18.44
CA ASP A 23 -9.44 -11.68 18.55
C ASP A 23 -9.80 -11.15 17.15
N TRP A 24 -10.71 -11.87 16.50
CA TRP A 24 -11.21 -11.51 15.17
C TRP A 24 -11.95 -10.17 15.13
N SER A 25 -12.47 -9.68 16.26
CA SER A 25 -13.09 -8.35 16.32
C SER A 25 -12.04 -7.25 16.31
N GLU A 26 -10.95 -7.41 17.07
CA GLU A 26 -9.81 -6.50 17.03
C GLU A 26 -9.13 -6.52 15.65
N PHE A 27 -8.97 -7.71 15.06
CA PHE A 27 -8.44 -7.86 13.71
C PHE A 27 -9.30 -7.08 12.69
N ALA A 28 -10.62 -7.27 12.71
CA ALA A 28 -11.54 -6.59 11.80
C ALA A 28 -11.47 -5.07 11.95
N LEU A 29 -11.39 -4.57 13.18
CA LEU A 29 -11.23 -3.13 13.44
C LEU A 29 -9.94 -2.59 12.81
N LYS A 30 -8.80 -3.24 13.08
CA LYS A 30 -7.49 -2.84 12.52
C LYS A 30 -7.48 -2.87 10.99
N ALA A 31 -8.10 -3.90 10.39
CA ALA A 31 -8.21 -4.00 8.94
C ALA A 31 -9.05 -2.85 8.34
N ILE A 32 -10.16 -2.48 8.99
CA ILE A 32 -11.00 -1.35 8.58
C ILE A 32 -10.23 -0.03 8.70
N GLU A 33 -9.54 0.19 9.83
CA GLU A 33 -8.73 1.40 10.05
C GLU A 33 -7.63 1.56 8.99
N LEU A 34 -6.90 0.48 8.71
CA LEU A 34 -5.86 0.46 7.69
C LEU A 34 -6.45 0.79 6.32
N ARG A 35 -7.55 0.12 5.94
CA ARG A 35 -8.19 0.36 4.64
C ARG A 35 -8.74 1.78 4.51
N ALA A 36 -9.31 2.34 5.59
CA ALA A 36 -9.77 3.71 5.62
C ALA A 36 -8.61 4.71 5.45
N PHE A 37 -7.46 4.44 6.08
CA PHE A 37 -6.26 5.24 5.92
C PHE A 37 -5.75 5.22 4.47
N GLU A 38 -5.66 4.04 3.85
CA GLU A 38 -5.27 3.89 2.44
C GLU A 38 -6.17 4.70 1.51
N LEU A 39 -7.49 4.57 1.64
CA LEU A 39 -8.45 5.31 0.83
C LEU A 39 -8.30 6.82 1.00
N LYS A 40 -8.01 7.29 2.22
CA LYS A 40 -7.74 8.70 2.50
C LYS A 40 -6.43 9.16 1.85
N LEU A 41 -5.40 8.32 1.90
CA LEU A 41 -4.10 8.55 1.29
C LEU A 41 -4.23 8.63 -0.24
N GLU A 42 -4.95 7.71 -0.89
CA GLU A 42 -5.24 7.71 -2.32
C GLU A 42 -5.99 8.96 -2.80
N LYS A 43 -6.90 9.48 -1.97
CA LYS A 43 -7.68 10.68 -2.31
C LYS A 43 -6.94 11.99 -2.06
N SER A 44 -5.91 12.00 -1.20
CA SER A 44 -5.23 13.23 -0.78
C SER A 44 -3.78 13.33 -1.26
N ARG A 45 -3.55 14.16 -2.28
CA ARG A 45 -2.20 14.49 -2.76
C ARG A 45 -1.32 15.06 -1.64
N LYS A 46 -1.89 15.87 -0.75
CA LYS A 46 -1.17 16.47 0.38
C LYS A 46 -0.69 15.41 1.38
N LEU A 47 -1.54 14.44 1.74
CA LEU A 47 -1.12 13.35 2.62
C LEU A 47 -0.05 12.48 1.96
N ARG A 48 -0.19 12.13 0.68
CA ARG A 48 0.85 11.37 -0.04
C ARG A 48 2.18 12.09 -0.04
N HIS A 49 2.16 13.39 -0.30
CA HIS A 49 3.38 14.19 -0.29
C HIS A 49 4.00 14.26 1.12
N ALA A 50 3.20 14.43 2.16
CA ALA A 50 3.69 14.44 3.55
C ALA A 50 4.29 13.10 3.95
N LEU A 51 3.64 11.97 3.62
CA LEU A 51 4.17 10.64 3.86
C LEU A 51 5.49 10.42 3.10
N PHE A 52 5.53 10.79 1.81
CA PHE A 52 6.75 10.73 1.02
C PHE A 52 7.89 11.51 1.67
N LYS A 53 7.64 12.77 2.08
CA LYS A 53 8.62 13.60 2.79
C LYS A 53 9.10 12.96 4.10
N ALA A 54 8.22 12.32 4.86
CA ALA A 54 8.59 11.60 6.07
C ALA A 54 9.49 10.39 5.76
N LEU A 55 9.15 9.59 4.76
CA LEU A 55 9.92 8.41 4.35
C LEU A 55 11.33 8.79 3.86
N ILE A 56 11.47 9.91 3.14
CA ILE A 56 12.76 10.37 2.64
C ILE A 56 13.51 11.28 3.62
N SER A 57 12.97 11.53 4.82
CA SER A 57 13.54 12.52 5.75
C SER A 57 14.97 12.18 6.20
N GLY A 58 15.34 10.90 6.19
CA GLY A 58 16.70 10.43 6.47
C GLY A 58 17.59 10.24 5.23
N SER A 59 17.09 10.56 4.03
CA SER A 59 17.84 10.39 2.78
C SER A 59 18.96 11.42 2.67
N LYS A 60 20.13 10.99 2.18
CA LYS A 60 21.23 11.88 1.80
C LYS A 60 21.21 12.28 0.32
N LEU A 61 20.25 11.74 -0.44
CA LEU A 61 20.14 11.99 -1.87
C LEU A 61 19.62 13.41 -2.11
N THR A 62 20.28 14.09 -3.02
CA THR A 62 19.86 15.39 -3.53
C THR A 62 18.75 15.23 -4.57
N GLU A 63 18.14 16.34 -4.98
CA GLU A 63 17.17 16.36 -6.07
C GLU A 63 17.79 15.92 -7.40
N GLU A 64 19.05 16.26 -7.63
CA GLU A 64 19.81 15.86 -8.82
C GLU A 64 20.03 14.34 -8.85
N ASP A 65 20.42 13.74 -7.71
CA ASP A 65 20.57 12.29 -7.58
C ASP A 65 19.24 11.56 -7.86
N ALA A 66 18.13 12.10 -7.36
CA ALA A 66 16.80 11.53 -7.58
C ALA A 66 16.38 11.59 -9.06
N LEU A 67 16.68 12.70 -9.75
CA LEU A 67 16.43 12.86 -11.18
C LEU A 67 17.29 11.92 -12.02
N GLU A 68 18.57 11.76 -11.67
CA GLU A 68 19.49 10.85 -12.36
C GLU A 68 19.03 9.39 -12.21
N LEU A 69 18.68 8.97 -10.99
CA LEU A 69 18.14 7.63 -10.74
C LEU A 69 16.84 7.39 -11.52
N GLY A 70 15.95 8.38 -11.56
CA GLY A 70 14.71 8.30 -12.33
C GLY A 70 14.97 8.13 -13.83
N ARG A 71 15.96 8.84 -14.41
CA ARG A 71 16.34 8.68 -15.82
C ARG A 71 16.87 7.28 -16.10
N LYS A 72 17.82 6.79 -15.30
CA LYS A 72 18.41 5.45 -15.47
C LYS A 72 17.35 4.35 -15.40
N ALA A 73 16.44 4.43 -14.42
CA ALA A 73 15.35 3.47 -14.28
C ALA A 73 14.41 3.46 -15.50
N ASN A 74 14.07 4.63 -16.04
CA ASN A 74 13.24 4.75 -17.23
C ASN A 74 13.92 4.20 -18.49
N GLU A 75 15.20 4.50 -18.68
CA GLU A 75 16.00 3.99 -19.81
C GLU A 75 16.08 2.47 -19.80
N GLU A 76 16.35 1.87 -18.64
CA GLU A 76 16.46 0.43 -18.48
C GLU A 76 15.09 -0.26 -18.66
N MET A 77 14.03 0.29 -18.07
CA MET A 77 12.67 -0.22 -18.26
C MET A 77 12.25 -0.16 -19.73
N PHE A 78 12.57 0.93 -20.45
CA PHE A 78 12.28 1.05 -21.87
C PHE A 78 13.03 0.01 -22.72
N ALA A 79 14.31 -0.25 -22.41
CA ALA A 79 15.08 -1.29 -23.08
C ALA A 79 14.45 -2.67 -22.90
N GLN A 80 14.07 -3.03 -21.67
CA GLN A 80 13.39 -4.30 -21.38
C GLN A 80 12.04 -4.45 -22.09
N LEU A 81 11.27 -3.35 -22.20
CA LEU A 81 9.99 -3.38 -22.89
C LEU A 81 10.16 -3.55 -24.41
N LYS A 82 11.18 -2.93 -25.01
CA LYS A 82 11.55 -3.14 -26.41
C LYS A 82 11.95 -4.59 -26.70
N GLU A 83 12.78 -5.18 -25.84
CA GLU A 83 13.16 -6.60 -25.97
C GLU A 83 11.95 -7.53 -25.92
N LYS A 84 10.93 -7.16 -25.16
CA LYS A 84 9.66 -7.90 -25.04
C LYS A 84 8.65 -7.57 -26.14
N GLY A 85 8.95 -6.64 -27.04
CA GLY A 85 8.04 -6.20 -28.11
C GLY A 85 6.76 -5.50 -27.60
N LEU A 86 6.84 -4.89 -26.42
CA LEU A 86 5.71 -4.20 -25.79
C LEU A 86 5.69 -2.69 -26.12
N VAL A 87 6.76 -2.18 -26.75
CA VAL A 87 6.93 -0.84 -27.32
C VAL A 87 7.93 -0.87 -28.47
#